data_AF-A0A938QH27-F1
#
_entry.id   AF-A0A938QH27-F1
#
_cell.length_a   1.000
_cell.length_b   1.000
_cell.length_c   1.000
_cell.angle_alpha   90.00
_cell.angle_beta   90.00
_cell.angle_gamma   90.00
#
_symmetry.space_group_name_H-M   'P 1'
#
loop_
_entity.id
_entity.type
_entity.pdbx_description
1 polymer ?
#
loop_
_entity_poly.entity_id
_entity_poly.type
_entity_poly.pdbx_seq_one_letter_code
_entity_poly.pdbx_strand_id
1 'polypeptide(L)'
;MLGHLLQSFAYTWIYRQGIVAGKSTLSQGIRFGVAMAFVTAVPVYLYYYAVQPTPGALVVKQIIFESIAVIIKGAVVAFLNPLNR
;
A
#
# COMPACT_ATOMS: atom_id res chain seq x y z
N MET A 1 -4.22 -5.96 16.44
CA MET A 1 -3.46 -7.11 15.89
C MET A 1 -4.18 -7.81 14.75
N LEU A 2 -5.45 -8.23 14.90
CA LEU A 2 -6.20 -8.87 13.81
C LEU A 2 -6.28 -8.04 12.52
N GLY A 3 -6.51 -6.73 12.61
CA GLY A 3 -6.54 -5.85 11.44
C GLY A 3 -5.24 -5.83 10.63
N HIS A 4 -4.08 -5.91 11.29
CA HIS A 4 -2.79 -6.00 10.61
C HIS A 4 -2.60 -7.35 9.90
N LEU A 5 -3.09 -8.44 10.48
CA LEU A 5 -3.05 -9.76 9.85
C LEU A 5 -3.89 -9.78 8.56
N LEU A 6 -5.12 -9.25 8.63
CA LEU A 6 -6.02 -9.13 7.49
C LEU A 6 -5.42 -8.23 6.40
N GLN A 7 -4.84 -7.10 6.79
CA GLN A 7 -4.18 -6.18 5.86
C GLN A 7 -2.99 -6.85 5.16
N SER A 8 -2.10 -7.50 5.91
CA SER A 8 -0.93 -8.19 5.34
C SER A 8 -1.33 -9.34 4.42
N PHE A 9 -2.37 -10.10 4.80
CA PHE A 9 -2.93 -11.15 3.95
C PHE A 9 -3.49 -10.59 2.65
N ALA A 10 -4.35 -9.57 2.72
CA ALA A 10 -4.96 -8.93 1.56
C ALA A 10 -3.90 -8.34 0.62
N TYR A 11 -2.87 -7.68 1.17
CA TYR A 11 -1.79 -7.09 0.39
C TYR A 11 -1.03 -8.17 -0.41
N THR A 12 -0.69 -9.27 0.27
CA THR A 12 0.01 -10.39 -0.38
C THR A 12 -0.85 -11.07 -1.44
N TRP A 13 -2.14 -11.28 -1.14
CA TRP A 13 -3.07 -11.91 -2.08
C TRP A 13 -3.25 -11.09 -3.35
N ILE A 14 -3.52 -9.78 -3.22
CA ILE A 14 -3.74 -8.89 -4.37
C ILE A 14 -2.43 -8.73 -5.16
N TYR A 15 -1.28 -8.57 -4.50
CA TYR A 15 0.02 -8.50 -5.18
C TYR A 15 0.22 -9.69 -6.12
N ARG A 16 -0.09 -10.91 -5.67
CA ARG A 16 0.06 -12.14 -6.45
C ARG A 16 -0.79 -12.17 -7.73
N GLN A 17 -1.93 -11.48 -7.77
CA GLN A 17 -2.77 -11.40 -8.97
C GLN A 17 -2.18 -10.49 -10.06
N GLY A 18 -1.29 -9.56 -9.68
CA GLY A 18 -0.72 -8.56 -10.58
C GLY A 18 0.71 -8.84 -11.04
N ILE A 19 1.24 -10.03 -10.76
CA ILE A 19 2.60 -10.44 -11.10
C ILE A 19 2.72 -10.71 -12.60
N VAL A 20 3.74 -10.14 -13.24
CA VAL A 20 4.09 -10.36 -14.65
C VAL A 20 5.44 -11.06 -14.73
N ALA A 21 5.51 -12.17 -15.47
CA ALA A 21 6.77 -12.91 -15.67
C ALA A 21 7.83 -12.05 -16.38
N GLY A 22 9.11 -12.27 -16.06
CA GLY A 22 10.24 -11.58 -16.70
C GLY A 22 10.42 -10.10 -16.34
N LYS A 23 9.69 -9.59 -15.33
CA LYS A 23 9.84 -8.22 -14.82
C LYS A 23 10.48 -8.21 -13.44
N SER A 24 11.19 -7.13 -13.10
CA SER A 24 11.83 -6.98 -11.79
C SER A 24 10.81 -7.00 -10.65
N THR A 25 11.01 -7.89 -9.70
CA THR A 25 10.19 -8.06 -8.49
C THR A 25 10.05 -6.76 -7.70
N LEU A 26 11.14 -6.00 -7.55
CA LEU A 26 11.13 -4.71 -6.84
C LEU A 26 10.23 -3.69 -7.56
N SER A 27 10.32 -3.60 -8.89
CA SER A 27 9.49 -2.66 -9.68
C SER A 27 7.99 -2.99 -9.57
N GLN A 28 7.65 -4.27 -9.50
CA GLN A 28 6.26 -4.72 -9.29
C GLN A 28 5.77 -4.38 -7.89
N GLY A 29 6.62 -4.56 -6.87
CA GLY A 29 6.33 -4.19 -5.48
C GLY A 29 6.06 -2.70 -5.32
N ILE A 30 6.90 -1.84 -5.93
CA ILE A 30 6.70 -0.38 -5.91
C ILE A 30 5.40 -0.01 -6.64
N ARG A 31 5.16 -0.54 -7.84
CA ARG A 31 3.92 -0.29 -8.61
C ARG A 31 2.68 -0.66 -7.78
N PHE A 32 2.69 -1.84 -7.17
CA PHE A 32 1.62 -2.31 -6.31
C PHE A 32 1.43 -1.40 -5.10
N GLY A 33 2.52 -1.02 -4.42
CA GLY A 33 2.50 -0.11 -3.29
C GLY A 33 1.88 1.26 -3.63
N VAL A 34 2.24 1.83 -4.78
CA VAL A 34 1.64 3.09 -5.27
C VAL A 34 0.15 2.92 -5.52
N ALA A 35 -0.27 1.84 -6.20
CA ALA A 35 -1.70 1.57 -6.42
C ALA A 35 -2.46 1.47 -5.09
N MET A 36 -1.89 0.78 -4.10
CA MET A 36 -2.51 0.66 -2.78
C MET A 36 -2.58 2.00 -2.03
N ALA A 37 -1.62 2.90 -2.18
CA ALA A 37 -1.69 4.24 -1.59
C ALA A 37 -2.90 5.04 -2.12
N PHE A 38 -3.21 4.92 -3.42
CA PHE A 38 -4.39 5.54 -4.03
C PHE A 38 -5.73 4.85 -3.68
N VAL A 39 -5.70 3.58 -3.26
CA VAL A 39 -6.91 2.86 -2.78
C VAL A 39 -7.15 3.10 -1.29
N THR A 40 -6.09 3.36 -0.52
CA THR A 40 -6.14 3.42 0.95
C THR A 40 -5.83 4.82 1.46
N ALA A 41 -4.56 5.15 1.69
CA ALA A 41 -4.12 6.35 2.37
C ALA A 41 -4.71 7.63 1.80
N VAL A 42 -4.58 7.86 0.48
CA VAL A 42 -5.03 9.11 -0.15
C VAL A 42 -6.54 9.33 0.02
N PRO A 43 -7.44 8.44 -0.46
CA PRO A 43 -8.87 8.67 -0.35
C PRO A 43 -9.36 8.64 1.10
N VAL A 44 -8.85 7.73 1.95
CA VAL A 44 -9.29 7.62 3.35
C VAL A 44 -9.08 8.93 4.11
N TYR A 45 -7.90 9.52 4.01
CA TYR A 45 -7.61 10.76 4.73
C TYR A 45 -8.29 11.99 4.10
N LEU A 46 -8.56 11.98 2.80
CA LEU A 46 -9.41 12.99 2.18
C LEU A 46 -10.87 12.87 2.64
N TYR A 47 -11.41 11.66 2.78
CA TYR A 47 -12.74 11.45 3.36
C TYR A 47 -12.78 11.91 4.82
N TYR A 48 -11.73 11.63 5.60
CA TYR A 48 -11.65 12.10 6.98
C TYR A 48 -11.59 13.63 7.04
N TYR A 49 -10.89 14.28 6.11
CA TYR A 49 -10.90 15.73 6.03
C TYR A 49 -12.28 16.31 5.69
N ALA A 50 -13.01 15.64 4.78
CA ALA A 50 -14.32 16.10 4.33
C ALA A 50 -15.43 15.84 5.36
N VAL A 51 -15.36 14.72 6.09
CA VAL A 51 -16.45 14.24 6.97
C VAL A 51 -16.15 14.51 8.44
N GLN A 52 -14.89 14.51 8.83
CA GLN A 52 -14.45 14.70 10.21
C GLN A 52 -13.72 16.03 10.33
N PRO A 53 -13.82 16.74 11.46
CA PRO A 53 -13.10 17.99 11.69
C PRO A 53 -11.60 17.72 11.96
N THR A 54 -10.93 17.07 11.02
CA THR A 54 -9.50 16.76 11.12
C THR A 54 -8.67 17.95 10.63
N PRO A 55 -7.63 18.36 11.39
CA PRO A 55 -6.76 19.44 10.95
C PRO A 55 -6.05 19.14 9.62
N GLY A 56 -6.12 20.04 8.63
CA GLY A 56 -5.57 19.80 7.29
C GLY A 56 -4.08 19.46 7.28
N ALA A 57 -3.28 20.10 8.15
CA ALA A 57 -1.85 19.78 8.28
C ALA A 57 -1.58 18.34 8.78
N LEU A 58 -2.49 17.79 9.60
CA LEU A 58 -2.41 16.40 10.05
C LEU A 58 -2.75 15.45 8.90
N VAL A 59 -3.82 15.75 8.16
CA VAL A 59 -4.26 14.97 6.99
C VAL A 59 -3.13 14.85 5.95
N VAL A 60 -2.47 15.96 5.63
CA VAL A 60 -1.34 15.96 4.68
C VAL A 60 -0.21 15.05 5.16
N LYS A 61 0.18 15.15 6.44
CA LYS A 61 1.20 14.28 7.02
C LYS A 61 0.79 12.81 6.98
N GLN A 62 -0.46 12.50 7.32
CA GLN A 62 -0.98 11.13 7.30
C GLN A 62 -0.96 10.55 5.88
N ILE A 63 -1.40 11.30 4.87
CA ILE A 63 -1.32 10.88 3.47
C ILE A 63 0.12 10.57 3.08
N ILE A 64 1.06 11.45 3.38
CA ILE A 64 2.47 11.28 2.99
C ILE A 64 3.06 10.03 3.68
N PHE A 65 2.99 9.96 5.01
CA PHE A 65 3.64 8.90 5.76
C PHE A 65 3.00 7.52 5.52
N GLU A 66 1.68 7.44 5.41
CA GLU A 66 1.01 6.16 5.13
C GLU A 66 1.21 5.73 3.67
N SER A 67 1.26 6.66 2.71
CA SER A 67 1.60 6.30 1.33
C SER A 67 3.01 5.71 1.25
N ILE A 68 3.99 6.33 1.92
CA ILE A 68 5.35 5.78 2.02
C ILE A 68 5.33 4.40 2.68
N ALA A 69 4.61 4.24 3.81
CA ALA A 69 4.51 2.97 4.51
C ALA A 69 3.91 1.86 3.64
N VAL A 70 2.86 2.15 2.86
CA VAL A 70 2.22 1.19 1.97
C VAL A 70 3.11 0.84 0.77
N ILE A 71 3.89 1.79 0.25
CA ILE A 71 4.90 1.52 -0.78
C ILE A 71 5.98 0.57 -0.25
N ILE A 72 6.48 0.82 0.97
CA ILE A 72 7.45 -0.07 1.63
C ILE A 72 6.84 -1.46 1.82
N LYS A 73 5.60 -1.57 2.32
CA LYS A 73 4.89 -2.85 2.45
C LYS A 73 4.82 -3.58 1.11
N GLY A 74 4.54 -2.88 0.00
CA GLY A 74 4.54 -3.46 -1.35
C GLY A 74 5.90 -4.00 -1.77
N ALA A 75 6.98 -3.28 -1.48
CA ALA A 75 8.35 -3.75 -1.73
C ALA A 75 8.71 -4.98 -0.87
N VAL A 76 8.30 -5.00 0.40
CA VAL A 76 8.49 -6.14 1.31
C VAL A 76 7.72 -7.37 0.83
N VAL A 77 6.46 -7.21 0.43
CA VAL A 77 5.64 -8.31 -0.13
C VAL A 77 6.29 -8.88 -1.38
N ALA A 78 6.84 -8.02 -2.25
CA ALA A 78 7.57 -8.45 -3.42
C ALA A 78 8.85 -9.22 -3.06
N PHE A 79 9.61 -8.75 -2.08
CA PHE A 79 10.81 -9.44 -1.59
C PHE A 79 10.52 -10.81 -0.99
N LEU A 80 9.44 -10.94 -0.21
CA LEU A 80 9.02 -12.20 0.41
C LEU A 80 8.41 -13.20 -0.59
N ASN A 81 8.07 -12.73 -1.79
CA ASN A 81 7.59 -13.56 -2.89
C ASN A 81 8.57 -13.49 -4.08
N PRO A 82 9.82 -13.97 -3.90
CA PRO A 82 10.79 -13.96 -4.98
C PRO A 82 10.22 -14.81 -6.13
N LEU A 83 10.17 -14.20 -7.31
CA LEU A 83 9.76 -14.83 -8.56
C LEU A 83 10.79 -15.88 -8.99
N ASN A 84 10.88 -16.98 -8.24
CA ASN A 84 11.54 -18.20 -8.69
C ASN A 84 10.52 -19.00 -9.50
N ARG A 85 10.38 -18.65 -10.77
CA ARG A 85 9.82 -19.49 -11.83
C ARG A 85 10.64 -19.32 -13.09
#